data_AF-A0A842TS24-F1
#
_entry.id   AF-A0A842TS24-F1
#
_cell.length_a   1.000
_cell.length_b   1.000
_cell.length_c   1.000
_cell.angle_alpha   90.00
_cell.angle_beta   90.00
_cell.angle_gamma   90.00
#
_symmetry.space_group_name_H-M   'P 1'
#
loop_
_entity.id
_entity.type
_entity.pdbx_description
1 polymer ?
#
loop_
_entity_poly.entity_id
_entity_poly.type
_entity_poly.pdbx_seq_one_letter_code
_entity_poly.pdbx_strand_id
1 'polypeptide(L)'
;MTQLKENPKTLQIDELVNTFELRTLYRSIFEAHPWHEEMECTGCESTYARLENLYGCDCLKINDKLYAIKDGNCEVCNEDISQSLVPMWPDNVVDEEIRADQGKKGYFSQQGNLDGKVASFIWGYDLPKINESGKKFEEISERLKNIDINPEKCFYHSELGVSPDYQKKGIGTKMLKSLVEYTK
;
A
#
# COMPACT_ATOMS: atom_id res chain seq x y z
N MET A 1 -41.78 23.73 -6.14
CA MET A 1 -40.47 23.28 -5.64
C MET A 1 -40.32 21.81 -5.97
N THR A 2 -39.70 21.50 -7.10
CA THR A 2 -39.46 20.13 -7.53
C THR A 2 -38.20 19.64 -6.83
N GLN A 3 -38.35 18.79 -5.82
CA GLN A 3 -37.21 18.09 -5.24
C GLN A 3 -36.66 17.13 -6.31
N LEU A 4 -35.53 17.51 -6.91
CA LEU A 4 -34.72 16.57 -7.68
C LEU A 4 -34.28 15.49 -6.71
N LYS A 5 -34.88 14.30 -6.81
CA LYS A 5 -34.36 13.09 -6.17
C LYS A 5 -33.02 12.81 -6.86
N GLU A 6 -31.93 13.17 -6.20
CA GLU A 6 -30.61 12.72 -6.64
C GLU A 6 -30.64 11.19 -6.70
N ASN A 7 -30.41 10.64 -7.88
CA ASN A 7 -30.24 9.20 -8.05
C ASN A 7 -29.13 8.76 -7.07
N PRO A 8 -29.32 7.68 -6.30
CA PRO A 8 -28.27 7.18 -5.43
C PRO A 8 -27.03 6.92 -6.30
N LYS A 9 -25.96 7.65 -6.00
CA LYS A 9 -24.70 7.61 -6.73
C LYS A 9 -24.16 6.17 -6.69
N THR A 10 -24.13 5.53 -7.85
CA THR A 10 -23.71 4.13 -7.99
C THR A 10 -22.19 4.05 -8.06
N LEU A 11 -21.58 3.16 -7.27
CA LEU A 11 -20.17 2.82 -7.38
C LEU A 11 -19.92 2.18 -8.76
N GLN A 12 -19.05 2.80 -9.55
CA GLN A 12 -18.53 2.22 -10.79
C GLN A 12 -17.25 1.46 -10.46
N ILE A 13 -17.10 0.25 -10.98
CA ILE A 13 -15.91 -0.57 -10.76
C ILE A 13 -15.28 -0.80 -12.12
N ASP A 14 -14.04 -0.33 -12.26
CA ASP A 14 -13.29 -0.36 -13.50
C ASP A 14 -11.95 -1.05 -13.26
N GLU A 15 -11.29 -1.47 -14.34
CA GLU A 15 -9.88 -1.87 -14.27
C GLU A 15 -9.04 -0.69 -13.75
N LEU A 16 -8.00 -1.00 -12.98
CA LEU A 16 -7.09 0.01 -12.47
C LEU A 16 -6.20 0.52 -13.62
N VAL A 17 -6.48 1.72 -14.12
CA VAL A 17 -5.73 2.31 -15.26
C VAL A 17 -4.80 3.46 -14.84
N ASN A 18 -5.10 4.15 -13.73
CA ASN A 18 -4.40 5.39 -13.36
C ASN A 18 -3.56 5.23 -12.08
N THR A 19 -2.25 5.03 -12.24
CA THR A 19 -1.31 4.87 -11.12
C THR A 19 -1.09 6.15 -10.31
N PHE A 20 -1.35 7.34 -10.88
CA PHE A 20 -1.21 8.60 -10.15
C PHE A 20 -2.34 8.82 -9.14
N GLU A 21 -3.59 8.64 -9.57
CA GLU A 21 -4.76 8.72 -8.67
C GLU A 21 -4.71 7.62 -7.62
N LEU A 22 -4.22 6.43 -7.98
CA LEU A 22 -4.01 5.36 -7.02
C LEU A 22 -3.00 5.73 -5.93
N ARG A 23 -1.85 6.33 -6.26
CA ARG A 23 -0.86 6.76 -5.26
C ARG A 23 -1.46 7.74 -4.25
N THR A 24 -2.18 8.73 -4.77
CA THR A 24 -2.84 9.74 -3.92
C THR A 24 -3.85 9.08 -2.98
N LEU A 25 -4.65 8.16 -3.51
CA LEU A 25 -5.63 7.41 -2.72
C LEU A 25 -4.97 6.46 -1.71
N TYR A 26 -3.96 5.71 -2.13
CA TYR A 26 -3.17 4.79 -1.30
C TYR A 26 -2.56 5.53 -0.11
N ARG A 27 -1.89 6.66 -0.38
CA ARG A 27 -1.38 7.56 0.67
C ARG A 27 -2.49 7.98 1.63
N SER A 28 -3.62 8.51 1.14
CA SER A 28 -4.72 8.96 2.01
C SER A 28 -5.34 7.87 2.88
N ILE A 29 -5.27 6.59 2.45
CA ILE A 29 -5.83 5.46 3.18
C ILE A 29 -4.87 4.97 4.25
N PHE A 30 -3.58 4.95 3.93
CA PHE A 30 -2.54 4.41 4.79
C PHE A 30 -1.72 5.48 5.54
N GLU A 31 -2.07 6.76 5.39
CA GLU A 31 -1.45 7.91 6.09
C GLU A 31 -1.40 7.74 7.61
N ALA A 32 -2.26 6.88 8.18
CA ALA A 32 -2.36 6.62 9.61
C ALA A 32 -1.73 5.29 10.07
N HIS A 33 -1.09 4.49 9.20
CA HIS A 33 -0.53 3.17 9.54
C HIS A 33 0.93 2.98 9.08
N PRO A 34 1.74 2.17 9.80
CA PRO A 34 3.20 2.28 9.89
C PRO A 34 3.99 1.74 8.69
N TRP A 35 3.35 1.53 7.54
CA TRP A 35 3.97 0.77 6.45
C TRP A 35 5.07 1.55 5.71
N HIS A 36 5.10 2.87 5.83
CA HIS A 36 6.19 3.72 5.34
C HIS A 36 6.48 4.85 6.33
N GLU A 37 6.95 4.49 7.53
CA GLU A 37 7.50 5.44 8.49
C GLU A 37 8.90 5.92 8.04
N GLU A 38 9.01 6.32 6.79
CA GLU A 38 10.19 7.03 6.33
C GLU A 38 10.00 8.51 6.65
N MET A 39 11.05 9.16 7.15
CA MET A 39 11.10 10.60 7.39
C MET A 39 12.15 11.19 6.45
N GLU A 40 12.02 12.46 6.12
CA GLU A 40 12.99 13.19 5.31
C GLU A 40 13.49 14.42 6.08
N CYS A 41 14.79 14.71 6.01
CA CYS A 41 15.34 15.96 6.54
C CYS A 41 15.11 17.09 5.55
N THR A 42 14.37 18.13 5.96
CA THR A 42 14.07 19.31 5.14
C THR A 42 15.30 20.13 4.74
N GLY A 43 16.44 19.97 5.42
CA GLY A 43 17.68 20.68 5.12
C GLY A 43 18.54 20.02 4.03
N CYS A 44 18.39 18.72 3.78
CA CYS A 44 19.26 17.99 2.84
C CYS A 44 18.59 16.85 2.07
N GLU A 45 17.27 16.69 2.18
CA GLU A 45 16.46 15.68 1.48
C GLU A 45 16.89 14.24 1.75
N SER A 46 17.67 14.01 2.81
CA SER A 46 18.10 12.66 3.19
C SER A 46 16.98 11.92 3.90
N THR A 47 16.81 10.64 3.58
CA THR A 47 15.72 9.81 4.09
C THR A 47 16.13 9.03 5.34
N TYR A 48 15.19 8.80 6.24
CA TYR A 48 15.35 8.13 7.53
C TYR A 48 14.31 7.03 7.60
N ALA A 49 14.71 5.81 7.96
CA ALA A 49 13.77 4.74 8.23
C ALA A 49 13.56 4.64 9.74
N ARG A 50 12.30 4.67 10.19
CA ARG A 50 11.95 4.37 11.59
C ARG A 50 12.09 2.86 11.81
N LEU A 51 13.27 2.44 12.26
CA LEU A 51 13.56 1.04 12.58
C LEU A 51 12.96 0.71 13.97
N GLU A 52 11.64 0.55 14.06
CA GLU A 52 10.94 0.33 15.34
C GLU A 52 11.38 -0.95 16.09
N ASN A 53 12.15 -1.89 15.50
CA ASN A 53 12.36 -3.20 16.13
C ASN A 53 13.80 -3.73 16.23
N LEU A 54 14.82 -2.98 15.81
CA LEU A 54 16.20 -3.51 15.86
C LEU A 54 17.12 -2.80 16.87
N TYR A 55 16.97 -1.50 17.11
CA TYR A 55 17.94 -0.78 17.96
C TYR A 55 17.40 0.42 18.76
N GLY A 56 16.10 0.73 18.72
CA GLY A 56 15.54 1.86 19.48
C GLY A 56 16.17 3.22 19.14
N CYS A 57 16.71 3.38 17.93
CA CYS A 57 17.33 4.60 17.42
C CYS A 57 16.75 4.91 16.04
N ASP A 58 16.37 6.16 15.76
CA ASP A 58 16.05 6.51 14.38
C ASP A 58 17.36 6.55 13.55
N CYS A 59 17.31 5.95 12.37
CA CYS A 59 18.48 5.73 11.52
C CYS A 59 18.24 6.38 10.15
N LEU A 60 19.24 7.06 9.63
CA LEU A 60 19.29 7.70 8.31
C LEU A 60 19.73 6.67 7.27
N LYS A 61 18.96 6.48 6.18
CA LYS A 61 19.33 5.59 5.08
C LYS A 61 19.76 6.43 3.88
N ILE A 62 21.03 6.32 3.47
CA ILE A 62 21.55 6.98 2.26
C ILE A 62 22.29 5.97 1.41
N ASN A 63 21.88 5.79 0.16
CA ASN A 63 22.52 4.87 -0.79
C ASN A 63 22.76 3.47 -0.18
N ASP A 64 21.73 2.90 0.45
CA ASP A 64 21.75 1.61 1.15
C ASP A 64 22.69 1.51 2.37
N LYS A 65 23.21 2.63 2.88
CA LYS A 65 23.93 2.70 4.16
C LYS A 65 23.04 3.29 5.24
N LEU A 66 23.10 2.68 6.43
CA LEU A 66 22.45 3.18 7.63
C LEU A 66 23.43 4.02 8.45
N TYR A 67 22.98 5.19 8.87
CA TYR A 67 23.68 6.16 9.71
C TYR A 67 22.81 6.41 10.95
N ALA A 68 23.41 6.61 12.12
CA ALA A 68 22.65 6.87 13.34
C ALA A 68 22.30 8.36 13.42
N ILE A 69 21.24 8.73 14.14
CA ILE A 69 21.15 10.11 14.65
C ILE A 69 22.29 10.31 15.65
N LYS A 70 23.11 11.33 15.43
CA LYS A 70 24.15 11.73 16.37
C LYS A 70 23.76 13.04 17.05
N ASP A 71 23.63 12.99 18.38
CA ASP A 71 23.37 14.17 19.21
C ASP A 71 22.12 14.97 18.80
N GLY A 72 21.11 14.31 18.22
CA GLY A 72 19.89 14.98 17.74
C GLY A 72 20.03 15.73 16.42
N ASN A 73 21.12 15.55 15.68
CA ASN A 73 21.35 16.22 14.40
C ASN A 73 21.47 15.24 13.23
N CYS A 74 21.18 15.75 12.02
CA CYS A 74 21.39 15.04 10.77
C CYS A 74 22.90 14.89 10.51
N GLU A 75 23.39 13.67 10.27
CA GLU A 75 24.83 13.49 9.99
C GLU A 75 25.30 14.09 8.66
N VAL A 76 24.39 14.41 7.74
CA VAL A 76 24.72 15.00 6.42
C VAL A 76 24.84 16.51 6.49
N CYS A 77 23.83 17.19 7.04
CA CYS A 77 23.77 18.66 7.06
C CYS A 77 23.89 19.28 8.45
N ASN A 78 23.95 18.47 9.51
CA ASN A 78 24.06 18.89 10.90
C ASN A 78 22.87 19.75 11.39
N GLU A 79 21.71 19.67 10.72
CA GLU A 79 20.45 20.29 11.18
C GLU A 79 19.84 19.49 12.33
N ASP A 80 19.16 20.20 13.25
CA ASP A 80 18.41 19.58 14.35
C ASP A 80 17.23 18.78 13.78
N ILE A 81 17.28 17.46 13.91
CA ILE A 81 16.28 16.55 13.35
C ILE A 81 14.93 16.64 14.06
N SER A 82 14.90 17.13 15.32
CA SER A 82 13.65 17.31 16.06
C SER A 82 12.75 18.40 15.44
N GLN A 83 13.34 19.30 14.64
CA GLN A 83 12.65 20.39 13.95
C GLN A 83 12.62 20.22 12.43
N SER A 84 13.42 19.30 11.89
CA SER A 84 13.68 19.20 10.45
C SER A 84 13.20 17.90 9.81
N LEU A 85 12.63 16.97 10.56
CA LEU A 85 12.06 15.73 10.01
C LEU A 85 10.58 15.91 9.65
N VAL A 86 10.25 15.61 8.39
CA VAL A 86 8.87 15.52 7.90
C VAL A 86 8.56 14.09 7.44
N PRO A 87 7.32 13.60 7.60
CA PRO A 87 6.92 12.32 7.03
C PRO A 87 7.16 12.29 5.53
N MET A 88 7.87 11.27 5.05
CA MET A 88 8.12 11.04 3.64
C MET A 88 7.31 9.84 3.17
N TRP A 89 6.55 10.05 2.10
CA TRP A 89 5.91 8.96 1.39
C TRP A 89 6.73 8.67 0.13
N PRO A 90 7.45 7.54 0.04
CA PRO A 90 8.21 7.22 -1.15
C PRO A 90 7.25 6.82 -2.28
N ASP A 91 6.74 7.82 -3.02
CA ASP A 91 5.79 7.62 -4.13
C ASP A 91 6.32 6.62 -5.18
N ASN A 92 7.64 6.53 -5.33
CA ASN A 92 8.30 5.55 -6.19
C ASN A 92 8.22 4.11 -5.67
N VAL A 93 8.28 3.91 -4.35
CA VAL A 93 8.22 2.56 -3.75
C VAL A 93 6.84 1.95 -3.93
N VAL A 94 5.77 2.72 -3.70
CA VAL A 94 4.40 2.24 -3.94
C VAL A 94 4.18 1.90 -5.41
N ASP A 95 4.69 2.75 -6.32
CA ASP A 95 4.67 2.47 -7.76
C ASP A 95 5.43 1.19 -8.12
N GLU A 96 6.59 0.97 -7.53
CA GLU A 96 7.41 -0.23 -7.75
C GLU A 96 6.74 -1.48 -7.20
N GLU A 97 6.12 -1.42 -6.02
CA GLU A 97 5.37 -2.52 -5.42
C GLU A 97 4.16 -2.91 -6.27
N ILE A 98 3.36 -1.93 -6.71
CA ILE A 98 2.22 -2.18 -7.60
C ILE A 98 2.71 -2.79 -8.92
N ARG A 99 3.77 -2.26 -9.53
CA ARG A 99 4.34 -2.81 -10.78
C ARG A 99 4.91 -4.21 -10.59
N ALA A 100 5.54 -4.48 -9.45
CA ALA A 100 6.06 -5.80 -9.12
C ALA A 100 4.91 -6.80 -8.98
N ASP A 101 3.78 -6.40 -8.39
CA ASP A 101 2.57 -7.22 -8.32
C ASP A 101 1.91 -7.41 -9.70
N GLN A 102 1.88 -6.38 -10.55
CA GLN A 102 1.34 -6.44 -11.92
C GLN A 102 2.04 -7.48 -12.80
N GLY A 103 3.32 -7.73 -12.55
CA GLY A 103 4.08 -8.76 -13.27
C GLY A 103 3.75 -10.20 -12.86
N LYS A 104 2.95 -10.41 -11.80
CA LYS A 104 2.67 -11.74 -11.27
C LYS A 104 1.54 -12.43 -12.03
N LYS A 105 1.60 -13.76 -12.02
CA LYS A 105 0.57 -14.59 -12.64
C LYS A 105 -0.78 -14.36 -11.97
N GLY A 106 -1.85 -14.30 -12.78
CA GLY A 106 -3.20 -14.11 -12.26
C GLY A 106 -3.41 -12.74 -11.63
N TYR A 107 -2.58 -11.75 -11.94
CA TYR A 107 -2.75 -10.40 -11.43
C TYR A 107 -4.13 -9.86 -11.81
N PHE A 108 -4.78 -9.29 -10.80
CA PHE A 108 -6.07 -8.64 -10.90
C PHE A 108 -6.00 -7.33 -10.13
N SER A 109 -6.54 -6.28 -10.73
CA SER A 109 -6.72 -5.00 -10.05
C SER A 109 -7.93 -4.26 -10.55
N GLN A 110 -8.61 -3.59 -9.63
CA GLN A 110 -9.73 -2.72 -9.92
C GLN A 110 -9.69 -1.47 -9.06
N GLN A 111 -10.32 -0.43 -9.57
CA GLN A 111 -10.64 0.78 -8.84
C GLN A 111 -12.16 0.97 -8.75
N GLY A 112 -12.59 1.52 -7.62
CA GLY A 112 -13.98 1.92 -7.41
C GLY A 112 -14.10 3.43 -7.51
N ASN A 113 -14.92 3.91 -8.45
CA ASN A 113 -15.20 5.31 -8.68
C ASN A 113 -16.55 5.69 -8.08
N LEU A 114 -16.56 6.75 -7.29
CA LEU A 114 -17.79 7.34 -6.74
C LEU A 114 -17.69 8.87 -6.84
N ASP A 115 -18.71 9.49 -7.40
CA ASP A 115 -18.76 10.95 -7.63
C ASP A 115 -17.64 11.47 -8.54
N GLY A 116 -17.24 10.67 -9.53
CA GLY A 116 -16.16 11.00 -10.46
C GLY A 116 -14.78 11.03 -9.80
N LYS A 117 -14.64 10.45 -8.61
CA LYS A 117 -13.38 10.31 -7.88
C LYS A 117 -13.08 8.85 -7.61
N VAL A 118 -11.80 8.50 -7.61
CA VAL A 118 -11.35 7.19 -7.15
C VAL A 118 -11.57 7.11 -5.64
N ALA A 119 -12.45 6.21 -5.22
CA ALA A 119 -12.89 6.03 -3.83
C ALA A 119 -12.33 4.76 -3.20
N SER A 120 -11.94 3.78 -4.01
CA SER A 120 -11.35 2.53 -3.54
C SER A 120 -10.45 1.88 -4.58
N PHE A 121 -9.63 0.94 -4.13
CA PHE A 121 -8.89 0.03 -4.98
C PHE A 121 -8.86 -1.37 -4.36
N ILE A 122 -8.57 -2.35 -5.19
CA ILE A 122 -8.24 -3.70 -4.78
C ILE A 122 -7.26 -4.30 -5.79
N TRP A 123 -6.28 -5.06 -5.33
CA TRP A 123 -5.51 -5.94 -6.22
C TRP A 123 -5.01 -7.19 -5.52
N GLY A 124 -4.59 -8.14 -6.34
CA GLY A 124 -3.98 -9.38 -5.90
C GLY A 124 -3.51 -10.19 -7.09
N TYR A 125 -3.04 -11.40 -6.82
CA TYR A 125 -2.46 -12.29 -7.82
C TYR A 125 -2.53 -13.74 -7.35
N ASP A 126 -2.33 -14.70 -8.25
CA ASP A 126 -2.24 -16.12 -7.87
C ASP A 126 -1.09 -16.30 -6.88
N LEU A 127 -1.30 -17.09 -5.81
CA LEU A 127 -0.25 -17.33 -4.83
C LEU A 127 1.01 -17.88 -5.55
N PRO A 128 2.13 -17.14 -5.54
CA PRO A 128 3.28 -17.48 -6.37
C PRO A 128 3.90 -18.79 -5.90
N LYS A 129 4.59 -19.48 -6.82
CA LYS A 129 5.43 -20.59 -6.43
C LYS A 129 6.57 -20.04 -5.57
N ILE A 130 6.98 -20.83 -4.58
CA ILE A 130 8.11 -20.56 -3.69
C ILE A 130 9.28 -19.95 -4.48
N ASN A 131 9.85 -18.84 -3.98
CA ASN A 131 10.95 -18.00 -4.51
C ASN A 131 10.64 -16.77 -5.40
N GLU A 132 9.39 -16.43 -5.70
CA GLU A 132 9.12 -15.28 -6.60
C GLU A 132 8.86 -13.93 -5.91
N SER A 133 8.89 -13.87 -4.57
CA SER A 133 8.69 -12.61 -3.86
C SER A 133 9.30 -12.66 -2.46
N GLY A 134 9.93 -11.56 -2.02
CA GLY A 134 10.58 -11.45 -0.72
C GLY A 134 9.67 -11.56 0.52
N LYS A 135 8.41 -12.01 0.34
CA LYS A 135 7.48 -12.37 1.41
C LYS A 135 7.62 -13.87 1.71
N LYS A 136 7.42 -14.28 2.96
CA LYS A 136 7.55 -15.67 3.44
C LYS A 136 6.45 -16.60 2.92
N PHE A 137 6.31 -16.74 1.60
CA PHE A 137 5.29 -17.57 0.97
C PHE A 137 5.52 -19.07 1.13
N GLU A 138 6.76 -19.48 1.45
CA GLU A 138 7.07 -20.85 1.87
C GLU A 138 6.26 -21.25 3.09
N GLU A 139 6.32 -20.45 4.16
CA GLU A 139 5.58 -20.69 5.40
C GLU A 139 4.06 -20.73 5.16
N ILE A 140 3.54 -19.84 4.31
CA ILE A 140 2.11 -19.82 3.94
C ILE A 140 1.73 -21.08 3.17
N SER A 141 2.54 -21.47 2.19
CA SER A 141 2.30 -22.66 1.35
C SER A 141 2.31 -23.95 2.18
N GLU A 142 3.24 -24.08 3.12
CA GLU A 142 3.27 -25.21 4.06
C GLU A 142 2.05 -25.23 4.97
N ARG A 143 1.65 -24.07 5.53
CA ARG A 143 0.46 -23.97 6.37
C ARG A 143 -0.82 -24.36 5.61
N LEU A 144 -0.95 -23.96 4.35
CA LEU A 144 -2.09 -24.34 3.50
C LEU A 144 -2.12 -25.83 3.21
N LYS A 145 -0.96 -26.44 2.86
CA LYS A 145 -0.85 -27.89 2.67
C LYS A 145 -1.21 -28.68 3.92
N ASN A 146 -0.81 -28.19 5.10
CA ASN A 146 -1.12 -28.83 6.39
C ASN A 146 -2.63 -28.85 6.73
N ILE A 147 -3.43 -28.02 6.06
CA ILE A 147 -4.90 -28.00 6.19
C ILE A 147 -5.60 -28.49 4.91
N ASP A 148 -4.89 -29.26 4.07
CA ASP A 148 -5.39 -29.86 2.82
C ASP A 148 -5.90 -28.84 1.78
N ILE A 149 -5.30 -27.64 1.77
CA ILE A 149 -5.55 -26.62 0.74
C ILE A 149 -4.38 -26.62 -0.25
N ASN A 150 -4.69 -26.73 -1.55
CA ASN A 150 -3.69 -26.63 -2.60
C ASN A 150 -3.27 -25.15 -2.81
N PRO A 151 -2.03 -24.75 -2.48
CA PRO A 151 -1.57 -23.38 -2.63
C PRO A 151 -1.60 -22.89 -4.08
N GLU A 152 -1.43 -23.78 -5.07
CA GLU A 152 -1.47 -23.41 -6.50
C GLU A 152 -2.87 -23.01 -6.99
N LYS A 153 -3.91 -23.23 -6.18
CA LYS A 153 -5.29 -22.80 -6.44
C LYS A 153 -5.69 -21.61 -5.56
N CYS A 154 -4.77 -21.09 -4.75
CA CYS A 154 -5.05 -19.96 -3.89
C CYS A 154 -4.76 -18.65 -4.61
N PHE A 155 -5.61 -17.67 -4.33
CA PHE A 155 -5.40 -16.29 -4.75
C PHE A 155 -4.92 -15.47 -3.53
N TYR A 156 -3.82 -14.73 -3.70
CA TYR A 156 -3.32 -13.81 -2.69
C TYR A 156 -3.91 -12.41 -2.92
N HIS A 157 -4.80 -12.02 -2.02
CA HIS A 157 -5.26 -10.64 -1.92
C HIS A 157 -4.16 -9.79 -1.29
N SER A 158 -3.54 -8.91 -2.08
CA SER A 158 -2.43 -8.06 -1.62
C SER A 158 -3.01 -6.90 -0.81
N GLU A 159 -3.83 -6.06 -1.44
CA GLU A 159 -4.33 -4.83 -0.82
C GLU A 159 -5.77 -4.51 -1.23
N LEU A 160 -6.52 -3.95 -0.27
CA LEU A 160 -7.80 -3.30 -0.48
C LEU A 160 -7.84 -2.01 0.31
N GLY A 161 -8.11 -0.92 -0.38
CA GLY A 161 -8.23 0.39 0.20
C GLY A 161 -9.60 1.01 -0.08
N VAL A 162 -10.18 1.67 0.91
CA VAL A 162 -11.34 2.56 0.75
C VAL A 162 -11.02 3.88 1.40
N SER A 163 -11.13 4.97 0.62
CA SER A 163 -10.89 6.34 1.08
C SER A 163 -11.72 6.60 2.35
N PRO A 164 -11.14 7.28 3.36
CA PRO A 164 -11.82 7.59 4.63
C PRO A 164 -13.22 8.20 4.44
N ASP A 165 -13.38 9.10 3.47
CA ASP A 165 -14.65 9.76 3.14
C ASP A 165 -15.76 8.80 2.68
N TYR A 166 -15.37 7.60 2.26
CA TYR A 166 -16.24 6.60 1.67
C TYR A 166 -16.30 5.29 2.47
N GLN A 167 -15.63 5.23 3.62
CA GLN A 167 -15.72 4.09 4.53
C GLN A 167 -17.13 3.91 5.12
N LYS A 168 -17.43 2.70 5.57
CA LYS A 168 -18.75 2.29 6.14
C LYS A 168 -19.94 2.39 5.16
N LYS A 169 -19.69 2.61 3.86
CA LYS A 169 -20.70 2.63 2.78
C LYS A 169 -20.82 1.28 2.03
N GLY A 170 -20.17 0.22 2.51
CA GLY A 170 -20.20 -1.11 1.90
C GLY A 170 -19.34 -1.25 0.62
N ILE A 171 -18.51 -0.25 0.29
CA ILE A 171 -17.65 -0.26 -0.91
C ILE A 171 -16.63 -1.40 -0.84
N GLY A 172 -15.92 -1.56 0.28
CA GLY A 172 -14.94 -2.65 0.45
C GLY A 172 -15.55 -4.04 0.24
N THR A 173 -16.77 -4.25 0.73
CA THR A 173 -17.53 -5.50 0.49
C THR A 173 -17.82 -5.72 -0.99
N LYS A 174 -18.17 -4.67 -1.74
CA LYS A 174 -18.39 -4.75 -3.19
C LYS A 174 -17.10 -5.06 -3.95
N MET A 175 -15.98 -4.42 -3.59
CA MET A 175 -14.68 -4.69 -4.19
C MET A 175 -14.24 -6.15 -3.94
N LEU A 176 -14.37 -6.63 -2.70
CA LEU A 176 -14.10 -8.04 -2.36
C LEU A 176 -14.97 -9.02 -3.15
N LYS A 177 -16.26 -8.70 -3.33
CA LYS A 177 -17.14 -9.55 -4.14
C LYS A 177 -16.65 -9.66 -5.58
N SER A 178 -16.22 -8.55 -6.18
CA SER A 178 -15.68 -8.55 -7.54
C SER A 178 -14.40 -9.39 -7.64
N LEU A 179 -13.53 -9.33 -6.63
CA LEU A 179 -12.35 -10.21 -6.59
C LEU A 179 -12.74 -11.69 -6.47
N VAL A 180 -13.68 -12.03 -5.59
CA VAL A 180 -14.15 -13.42 -5.45
C VAL A 180 -14.76 -13.92 -6.77
N GLU A 181 -15.48 -13.06 -7.51
CA GLU A 181 -16.03 -13.39 -8.82
C GLU A 181 -14.95 -13.64 -9.88
N TYR A 182 -13.83 -12.90 -9.83
CA TYR A 182 -12.67 -13.15 -10.69
C TYR A 182 -12.00 -14.50 -10.42
N THR A 183 -11.93 -14.93 -9.16
CA THR A 183 -11.23 -16.17 -8.75
C THR A 183 -12.01 -17.46 -8.96
N LYS A 184 -13.25 -17.41 -9.45
CA LYS A 184 -14.11 -18.57 -9.68
C LYS A 184 -13.94 -19.14 -11.08
#